data_AF-A0A6C1BU02-F1
#
_entry.id   AF-A0A6C1BU02-F1
#
_cell.length_a   1.000
_cell.length_b   1.000
_cell.length_c   1.000
_cell.angle_alpha   90.00
_cell.angle_beta   90.00
_cell.angle_gamma   90.00
#
_symmetry.space_group_name_H-M   'P 1'
#
loop_
_entity.id
_entity.type
_entity.pdbx_description
1 polymer ?
#
loop_
_entity_poly.entity_id
_entity_poly.type
_entity_poly.pdbx_seq_one_letter_code
_entity_poly.pdbx_strand_id
1 'polypeptide(L)'
;MDALKSLLEDLSKDVCILRVYELSEELLSIMLSEPELAGVYQDYEAVPLKSIRGTALLVSVSAEKYGYKVYLQGEEVYSEGFEEEAPFYELFVVGTPLSEPLDVLSMIEGGNKLRVVKYDLEHPILYFCPACWSVISKDDKVCPNCGYDLTEFHNLPYEYKLIMALEHPVKDMKKNVIYTIGRKDLEIALPHFELMISRETDPLILMEIADALARMSSPEAIRLLRELAQHRYPVVRSRALMHLQRKLKNATE
;
A
#
# COMPACT_ATOMS: atom_id res chain seq x y z
N MET A 1 -23.53 12.78 -5.26
CA MET A 1 -22.45 13.12 -6.23
C MET A 1 -21.31 13.85 -5.56
N ASP A 2 -21.56 14.83 -4.69
CA ASP A 2 -20.51 15.67 -4.08
C ASP A 2 -19.57 14.89 -3.14
N ALA A 3 -20.10 13.93 -2.37
CA ALA A 3 -19.30 13.10 -1.48
C ALA A 3 -18.27 12.24 -2.23
N LEU A 4 -18.70 11.61 -3.33
CA LEU A 4 -17.80 10.83 -4.17
C LEU A 4 -16.75 11.72 -4.86
N LYS A 5 -17.17 12.88 -5.37
CA LYS A 5 -16.23 13.83 -6.00
C LYS A 5 -15.13 14.27 -5.02
N SER A 6 -15.51 14.64 -3.80
CA SER A 6 -14.56 15.01 -2.75
C SER A 6 -13.59 13.87 -2.41
N LEU A 7 -14.08 12.62 -2.30
CA LEU A 7 -13.21 11.47 -2.06
C LEU A 7 -12.20 11.28 -3.20
N LEU A 8 -12.66 11.34 -4.45
CA LEU A 8 -11.77 11.15 -5.61
C LEU A 8 -10.71 12.25 -5.72
N GLU A 9 -11.04 13.48 -5.33
CA GLU A 9 -10.07 14.59 -5.23
C GLU A 9 -9.01 14.32 -4.16
N ASP A 10 -9.38 13.78 -3.01
CA ASP A 10 -8.40 13.41 -1.99
C ASP A 10 -7.52 12.23 -2.42
N LEU A 11 -8.13 11.18 -2.98
CA LEU A 11 -7.42 10.01 -3.51
C LEU A 11 -6.45 10.34 -4.66
N SER A 12 -6.67 11.45 -5.37
CA SER A 12 -5.76 11.91 -6.45
C SER A 12 -4.34 12.20 -5.97
N LYS A 13 -4.15 12.38 -4.66
CA LYS A 13 -2.85 12.61 -4.01
C LYS A 13 -2.07 11.30 -3.81
N ASP A 14 -2.75 10.15 -3.87
CA ASP A 14 -2.20 8.83 -3.59
C ASP A 14 -2.14 7.91 -4.83
N VAL A 15 -1.41 6.79 -4.72
CA VAL A 15 -1.40 5.75 -5.76
C VAL A 15 -2.59 4.82 -5.55
N CYS A 16 -3.49 4.79 -6.53
CA CYS A 16 -4.71 3.98 -6.49
C CYS A 16 -4.70 2.92 -7.58
N ILE A 17 -5.19 1.73 -7.27
CA ILE A 17 -5.46 0.68 -8.26
C ILE A 17 -6.95 0.74 -8.60
N LEU A 18 -7.27 1.00 -9.88
CA LEU A 18 -8.64 0.94 -10.36
C LEU A 18 -8.89 -0.43 -11.00
N ARG A 19 -9.87 -1.14 -10.45
CA ARG A 19 -10.38 -2.39 -11.01
C ARG A 19 -11.84 -2.20 -11.40
N VAL A 20 -12.15 -2.47 -12.66
CA VAL A 20 -13.51 -2.39 -13.17
C VAL A 20 -14.03 -3.80 -13.34
N TYR A 21 -15.14 -4.10 -12.68
CA TYR A 21 -15.80 -5.40 -12.74
C TYR A 21 -17.22 -5.23 -13.30
N GLU A 22 -17.57 -6.07 -14.26
CA GLU A 22 -18.95 -6.25 -14.67
C GLU A 22 -19.47 -7.49 -13.96
N LEU A 23 -20.45 -7.32 -13.06
CA LEU A 23 -20.99 -8.41 -12.24
C LEU A 23 -22.50 -8.52 -12.47
N SER A 24 -23.04 -9.74 -12.39
CA SER A 24 -24.49 -9.93 -12.39
C SER A 24 -25.12 -9.40 -11.10
N GLU A 25 -26.42 -9.10 -11.09
CA GLU A 25 -27.12 -8.59 -9.90
C GLU A 25 -26.98 -9.53 -8.69
N GLU A 26 -26.93 -10.85 -8.95
CA GLU A 26 -26.75 -11.87 -7.92
C GLU A 26 -25.36 -11.79 -7.28
N LEU A 27 -24.29 -11.69 -8.08
CA LEU A 27 -22.92 -11.58 -7.58
C LEU A 27 -22.67 -10.25 -6.86
N LEU A 28 -23.26 -9.16 -7.36
CA LEU A 28 -23.22 -7.84 -6.72
C LEU A 28 -23.87 -7.89 -5.33
N SER A 29 -25.04 -8.54 -5.21
CA SER A 29 -25.75 -8.67 -3.95
C SER A 29 -24.95 -9.50 -2.92
N ILE A 30 -24.17 -10.48 -3.38
CA ILE A 30 -23.28 -11.30 -2.53
C ILE A 30 -22.07 -10.49 -2.05
N MET A 31 -21.38 -9.76 -2.93
CA MET A 31 -20.19 -9.00 -2.52
C MET A 31 -20.49 -7.89 -1.53
N LEU A 32 -21.69 -7.31 -1.59
CA LEU A 32 -22.07 -6.19 -0.78
C LEU A 32 -22.72 -6.59 0.55
N SER A 33 -23.16 -7.86 0.72
CA SER A 33 -23.90 -8.27 1.92
C SER A 33 -23.00 -8.39 3.15
N GLU A 34 -21.75 -8.82 2.96
CA GLU A 34 -20.65 -8.75 3.92
C GLU A 34 -19.34 -8.81 3.11
N PRO A 35 -18.48 -7.79 3.09
CA PRO A 35 -17.21 -7.83 2.38
C PRO A 35 -16.14 -8.52 3.22
N GLU A 36 -16.42 -9.75 3.63
CA GLU A 36 -15.33 -10.69 3.86
C GLU A 36 -14.98 -11.30 2.51
N LEU A 37 -13.72 -11.15 2.12
CA LEU A 37 -13.13 -11.67 0.90
C LEU A 37 -13.61 -13.11 0.68
N ALA A 38 -14.44 -13.34 -0.35
CA ALA A 38 -14.97 -14.65 -0.68
C ALA A 38 -13.83 -15.61 -1.11
N GLY A 39 -13.17 -16.23 -0.15
CA GLY A 39 -12.60 -17.56 -0.32
C GLY A 39 -13.75 -18.55 -0.19
N VAL A 40 -14.26 -19.05 -1.32
CA VAL A 40 -15.45 -19.92 -1.33
C VAL A 40 -15.16 -21.25 -0.62
N TYR A 41 -15.77 -21.44 0.56
CA TYR A 41 -16.30 -22.72 1.04
C TYR A 41 -17.60 -22.41 1.85
N GLN A 42 -18.74 -22.94 1.37
CA GLN A 42 -20.16 -22.87 1.83
C GLN A 42 -20.44 -22.64 3.35
N ASP A 43 -21.63 -22.27 3.85
CA ASP A 43 -23.00 -21.90 3.37
C ASP A 43 -23.66 -21.21 4.59
N TYR A 44 -24.31 -20.04 4.48
CA TYR A 44 -25.30 -19.57 5.48
C TYR A 44 -26.35 -18.60 4.92
N GLU A 45 -27.56 -18.69 5.50
CA GLU A 45 -28.78 -17.92 5.24
C GLU A 45 -28.89 -16.65 6.13
N ALA A 46 -29.61 -15.63 5.59
CA ALA A 46 -30.25 -14.42 6.19
C ALA A 46 -29.52 -13.06 5.96
N VAL A 47 -29.63 -12.38 4.78
CA VAL A 47 -30.73 -11.49 4.24
C VAL A 47 -30.75 -10.07 4.87
N PRO A 48 -31.03 -8.92 4.17
CA PRO A 48 -31.15 -8.62 2.73
C PRO A 48 -30.27 -7.43 2.26
N LEU A 49 -29.74 -7.48 1.03
CA LEU A 49 -29.52 -6.27 0.26
C LEU A 49 -30.69 -6.07 -0.69
N LYS A 50 -31.39 -4.95 -0.53
CA LYS A 50 -32.39 -4.51 -1.51
C LYS A 50 -31.71 -4.41 -2.86
N SER A 51 -32.08 -5.29 -3.79
CA SER A 51 -31.92 -5.19 -5.25
C SER A 51 -31.29 -3.87 -5.70
N ILE A 52 -29.96 -3.81 -5.70
CA ILE A 52 -29.22 -2.60 -6.05
C ILE A 52 -29.27 -2.49 -7.57
N ARG A 53 -30.10 -1.58 -8.07
CA ARG A 53 -30.13 -1.23 -9.49
C ARG A 53 -29.11 -0.12 -9.74
N GLY A 54 -28.19 -0.35 -10.67
CA GLY A 54 -27.23 0.65 -11.15
C GLY A 54 -25.77 0.39 -10.77
N THR A 55 -24.89 1.32 -11.13
CA THR A 55 -23.45 1.23 -10.86
C THR A 55 -23.10 1.60 -9.42
N ALA A 56 -22.41 0.70 -8.73
CA ALA A 56 -21.79 0.93 -7.43
C ALA A 56 -20.29 1.16 -7.59
N LEU A 57 -19.73 2.04 -6.76
CA LEU A 57 -18.30 2.23 -6.63
C LEU A 57 -17.91 1.89 -5.19
N LEU A 58 -17.17 0.81 -5.02
CA LEU A 58 -16.62 0.38 -3.75
C LEU A 58 -15.16 0.84 -3.69
N VAL A 59 -14.82 1.65 -2.70
CA VAL A 59 -13.44 2.06 -2.44
C VAL A 59 -13.00 1.35 -1.18
N SER A 60 -11.92 0.57 -1.26
CA SER A 60 -11.40 -0.17 -0.12
C SER A 60 -9.92 0.04 0.12
N VAL A 61 -9.53 -0.11 1.38
CA VAL A 61 -8.16 -0.11 1.88
C VAL A 61 -7.67 -1.56 2.04
N SER A 62 -6.38 -1.81 1.86
CA SER A 62 -5.74 -3.12 2.08
C SER A 62 -4.29 -2.89 2.63
N ALA A 63 -3.45 -3.81 3.13
CA ALA A 63 -3.28 -5.28 3.01
C ALA A 63 -3.46 -6.12 4.30
N GLU A 64 -3.73 -5.54 5.47
CA GLU A 64 -3.99 -6.34 6.70
C GLU A 64 -5.24 -5.89 7.47
N LYS A 65 -5.86 -4.78 7.04
CA LYS A 65 -7.17 -4.32 7.52
C LYS A 65 -7.95 -3.82 6.32
N TYR A 66 -9.14 -4.38 6.16
CA TYR A 66 -10.08 -3.93 5.16
C TYR A 66 -10.98 -2.88 5.78
N GLY A 67 -11.02 -1.73 5.12
CA GLY A 67 -11.99 -0.69 5.34
C GLY A 67 -12.61 -0.34 4.00
N TYR A 68 -13.91 -0.11 3.95
CA TYR A 68 -14.62 0.09 2.68
C TYR A 68 -15.66 1.18 2.77
N LYS A 69 -15.81 1.93 1.68
CA LYS A 69 -16.91 2.86 1.42
C LYS A 69 -17.60 2.45 0.14
N VAL A 70 -18.93 2.34 0.18
CA VAL A 70 -19.77 2.02 -0.97
C VAL A 70 -20.51 3.27 -1.39
N TYR A 71 -20.36 3.62 -2.66
CA TYR A 71 -21.08 4.69 -3.31
C TYR A 71 -22.08 4.11 -4.31
N LEU A 72 -23.35 4.49 -4.20
CA LEU A 72 -24.37 4.20 -5.19
C LEU A 72 -24.78 5.51 -5.87
N GLN A 73 -24.63 5.59 -7.20
CA GLN A 73 -24.92 6.81 -7.96
C GLN A 73 -24.24 8.08 -7.37
N GLY A 74 -23.05 7.90 -6.79
CA GLY A 74 -22.26 8.98 -6.20
C GLY A 74 -22.70 9.44 -4.80
N GLU A 75 -23.63 8.73 -4.14
CA GLU A 75 -23.96 8.92 -2.73
C GLU A 75 -23.36 7.79 -1.88
N GLU A 76 -22.78 8.12 -0.73
CA GLU A 76 -22.29 7.12 0.23
C GLU A 76 -23.51 6.40 0.83
N VAL A 77 -23.57 5.08 0.65
CA VAL A 77 -24.64 4.24 1.20
C VAL A 77 -24.16 3.33 2.33
N TYR A 78 -22.84 3.14 2.45
CA TYR A 78 -22.25 2.29 3.47
C TYR A 78 -20.77 2.65 3.69
N SER A 79 -20.31 2.57 4.94
CA SER A 79 -18.90 2.67 5.32
C SER A 79 -18.59 1.84 6.55
N GLU A 80 -17.50 1.08 6.54
CA GLU A 80 -16.98 0.37 7.71
C GLU A 80 -15.46 0.27 7.65
N GLY A 81 -14.79 0.53 8.79
CA GLY A 81 -13.35 0.36 8.92
C GLY A 81 -12.47 1.22 8.00
N PHE A 82 -13.06 2.16 7.25
CA PHE A 82 -12.36 2.96 6.23
C PHE A 82 -11.46 4.02 6.86
N GLU A 83 -10.17 3.94 6.58
CA GLU A 83 -9.15 4.91 7.02
C GLU A 83 -8.84 5.88 5.87
N GLU A 84 -8.91 7.19 6.12
CA GLU A 84 -8.64 8.25 5.13
C GLU A 84 -7.15 8.43 4.80
N GLU A 85 -6.27 7.82 5.59
CA GLU A 85 -4.82 7.83 5.39
C GLU A 85 -4.33 6.40 5.12
N ALA A 86 -4.75 5.83 3.99
CA ALA A 86 -4.39 4.47 3.61
C ALA A 86 -3.13 4.40 2.71
N PRO A 87 -2.34 3.31 2.83
CA PRO A 87 -1.17 3.10 1.96
C PRO A 87 -1.51 2.92 0.49
N PHE A 88 -2.70 2.43 0.21
CA PHE A 88 -3.23 2.22 -1.12
C PHE A 88 -4.73 2.06 -1.05
N TYR A 89 -5.38 2.46 -2.14
CA TYR A 89 -6.81 2.31 -2.33
C TYR A 89 -7.06 1.44 -3.55
N GLU A 90 -7.98 0.51 -3.38
CA GLU A 90 -8.55 -0.26 -4.48
C GLU A 90 -9.95 0.28 -4.77
N LEU A 91 -10.14 0.77 -5.99
CA LEU A 91 -11.45 1.20 -6.47
C LEU A 91 -12.06 0.10 -7.32
N PHE A 92 -13.25 -0.34 -6.94
CA PHE A 92 -14.06 -1.34 -7.61
C PHE A 92 -15.28 -0.65 -8.20
N VAL A 93 -15.32 -0.52 -9.53
CA VAL A 93 -16.56 -0.12 -10.22
C VAL A 93 -17.32 -1.39 -10.51
N VAL A 94 -18.53 -1.53 -9.95
CA VAL A 94 -19.40 -2.68 -10.17
C VAL A 94 -20.68 -2.21 -10.86
N GLY A 95 -20.87 -2.64 -12.11
CA GLY A 95 -22.06 -2.31 -12.91
C GLY A 95 -22.95 -3.50 -13.15
N THR A 96 -24.27 -3.27 -13.16
CA THR A 96 -25.27 -4.16 -13.76
C THR A 96 -25.37 -3.87 -15.27
N PRO A 97 -25.67 -4.86 -16.13
CA PRO A 97 -25.69 -4.70 -17.60
C PRO A 97 -26.75 -3.72 -18.16
N LEU A 98 -27.51 -3.02 -17.32
CA LEU A 98 -28.54 -2.05 -17.73
C LEU A 98 -28.47 -0.75 -16.91
N SER A 99 -27.37 0.00 -17.07
CA SER A 99 -27.28 1.46 -16.83
C SER A 99 -26.02 2.00 -17.52
N GLU A 100 -26.02 3.28 -17.90
CA GLU A 100 -24.76 3.93 -18.33
C GLU A 100 -23.73 3.80 -17.20
N PRO A 101 -22.51 3.31 -17.47
CA PRO A 101 -21.50 3.11 -16.45
C PRO A 101 -21.09 4.46 -15.85
N LEU A 102 -20.93 4.51 -14.53
CA LEU A 102 -20.41 5.69 -13.84
C LEU A 102 -19.02 6.05 -14.40
N ASP A 103 -18.91 7.21 -15.04
CA ASP A 103 -17.64 7.73 -15.54
C ASP A 103 -16.86 8.41 -14.42
N VAL A 104 -16.21 7.59 -13.59
CA VAL A 104 -15.37 8.03 -12.46
C VAL A 104 -14.25 8.98 -12.90
N LEU A 105 -13.75 8.84 -14.13
CA LEU A 105 -12.66 9.67 -14.64
C LEU A 105 -13.14 11.09 -14.95
N SER A 106 -14.37 11.24 -15.47
CA SER A 106 -14.97 12.56 -15.71
C SER A 106 -15.22 13.38 -14.45
N MET A 107 -15.33 12.72 -13.28
CA MET A 107 -15.61 13.37 -12.00
C MET A 107 -14.37 14.04 -11.39
N ILE A 108 -13.20 13.82 -11.96
CA ILE A 108 -11.91 14.30 -11.47
C ILE A 108 -11.53 15.55 -12.27
N GLU A 109 -11.31 16.68 -11.60
CA GLU A 109 -10.95 17.93 -12.28
C GLU A 109 -9.61 17.80 -13.03
N GLY A 110 -9.51 18.44 -14.21
CA GLY A 110 -8.44 18.21 -15.20
C GLY A 110 -6.98 18.45 -14.78
N GLY A 111 -6.73 18.86 -13.53
CA GLY A 111 -5.40 18.95 -12.90
C GLY A 111 -5.06 17.83 -11.91
N ASN A 112 -6.06 17.15 -11.35
CA ASN A 112 -5.92 16.15 -10.28
C ASN A 112 -5.91 14.73 -10.84
N LYS A 113 -4.99 14.40 -11.76
CA LYS A 113 -4.98 13.06 -12.35
C LYS A 113 -4.69 12.02 -11.26
N LEU A 114 -5.70 11.21 -10.88
CA LEU A 114 -5.45 9.97 -10.15
C LEU A 114 -4.31 9.24 -10.86
N ARG A 115 -3.29 8.81 -10.12
CA ARG A 115 -2.26 7.91 -10.62
C ARG A 115 -2.86 6.51 -10.73
N VAL A 116 -3.78 6.34 -11.68
CA VAL A 116 -4.47 5.09 -11.93
C VAL A 116 -3.53 4.16 -12.67
N VAL A 117 -3.24 3.03 -12.04
CA VAL A 117 -2.59 1.91 -12.72
C VAL A 117 -3.70 0.97 -13.18
N LYS A 118 -3.90 0.86 -14.49
CA LYS A 118 -4.87 -0.09 -15.04
C LYS A 118 -4.34 -1.50 -14.75
N TYR A 119 -5.07 -2.28 -13.97
CA TYR A 119 -4.73 -3.67 -13.74
C TYR A 119 -4.99 -4.46 -15.04
N ASP A 120 -3.91 -4.92 -15.68
CA ASP A 120 -3.99 -5.77 -16.85
C ASP A 120 -4.08 -7.23 -16.37
N LEU A 121 -5.20 -7.90 -16.67
CA LEU A 121 -5.41 -9.30 -16.33
C LEU A 121 -4.44 -10.23 -17.06
N GLU A 122 -3.91 -9.82 -18.22
CA GLU A 122 -2.90 -10.57 -18.96
C GLU A 122 -1.47 -10.32 -18.43
N HIS A 123 -1.25 -9.15 -17.79
CA HIS A 123 0.03 -8.76 -17.21
C HIS A 123 -0.16 -8.28 -15.76
N PRO A 124 -0.39 -9.19 -14.81
CA PRO A 124 -0.72 -8.85 -13.42
C PRO A 124 0.45 -8.24 -12.63
N ILE A 125 1.62 -8.10 -13.27
CA ILE A 125 2.86 -7.64 -12.65
C ILE A 125 3.06 -6.17 -13.00
N LEU A 126 3.11 -5.33 -11.97
CA LEU A 126 3.47 -3.91 -12.11
C LEU A 126 4.99 -3.75 -12.07
N TYR A 127 5.51 -2.94 -12.99
CA TYR A 127 6.92 -2.57 -13.05
C TYR A 127 7.08 -1.12 -12.59
N PHE A 128 8.14 -0.86 -11.83
CA PHE A 128 8.46 0.46 -11.29
C PHE A 128 9.86 0.89 -11.71
N CYS A 129 10.00 2.16 -12.05
CA CYS A 129 11.32 2.77 -12.22
C CYS A 129 12.05 2.78 -10.86
N PRO A 130 13.27 2.24 -10.75
CA PRO A 130 13.99 2.18 -9.49
C PRO A 130 14.49 3.55 -9.00
N ALA A 131 14.50 4.57 -9.87
CA ALA A 131 14.97 5.91 -9.54
C ALA A 131 13.85 6.86 -9.06
N CYS A 132 12.69 6.84 -9.73
CA CYS A 132 11.58 7.76 -9.43
C CYS A 132 10.29 7.07 -8.99
N TRP A 133 10.28 5.73 -8.95
CA TRP A 133 9.15 4.90 -8.52
C TRP A 133 7.85 5.10 -9.29
N SER A 134 7.94 5.71 -10.48
CA SER A 134 6.83 5.77 -11.40
C SER A 134 6.61 4.41 -12.04
N VAL A 135 5.35 4.08 -12.32
CA VAL A 135 5.01 2.88 -13.07
C VAL A 135 5.57 2.99 -14.48
N ILE A 136 6.16 1.91 -14.95
CA ILE A 136 6.78 1.78 -16.26
C ILE A 136 6.28 0.51 -16.96
N SER A 137 6.48 0.43 -18.27
CA SER A 137 6.32 -0.82 -19.00
C SER A 137 7.50 -1.75 -18.73
N LYS A 138 7.27 -3.06 -18.84
CA LYS A 138 8.33 -4.07 -18.85
C LYS A 138 9.37 -3.84 -19.95
N ASP A 139 8.91 -3.29 -21.08
CA ASP A 139 9.72 -3.11 -22.28
C ASP A 139 10.44 -1.75 -22.33
N ASP A 140 10.21 -0.89 -21.32
CA ASP A 140 10.87 0.42 -21.24
C ASP A 140 12.37 0.22 -20.98
N LYS A 141 13.20 0.78 -21.87
CA LYS A 141 14.67 0.83 -21.69
C LYS A 141 15.10 2.10 -20.96
N VAL A 142 14.30 3.16 -21.06
CA VAL A 142 14.51 4.44 -20.41
C VAL A 142 13.20 4.84 -19.77
N CYS A 143 13.24 5.28 -18.51
CA CYS A 143 12.04 5.69 -17.80
C CYS A 143 11.42 6.92 -18.49
N PRO A 144 10.14 6.85 -18.91
CA PRO A 144 9.47 7.97 -19.56
C PRO A 144 9.22 9.16 -18.63
N ASN A 145 9.28 8.96 -17.30
CA ASN A 145 8.99 10.01 -16.32
C ASN A 145 10.25 10.79 -15.87
N CYS A 146 11.38 10.10 -15.62
CA CYS A 146 12.60 10.74 -15.11
C CYS A 146 13.83 10.61 -16.01
N GLY A 147 13.75 9.87 -17.11
CA GLY A 147 14.87 9.67 -18.04
C GLY A 147 15.95 8.69 -17.57
N TYR A 148 15.74 7.97 -16.45
CA TYR A 148 16.68 6.97 -15.96
C TYR A 148 16.84 5.80 -16.95
N ASP A 149 18.08 5.35 -17.20
CA ASP A 149 18.36 4.18 -18.01
C ASP A 149 18.06 2.90 -17.22
N LEU A 150 16.99 2.20 -17.61
CA LEU A 150 16.51 1.00 -16.93
C LEU A 150 17.39 -0.22 -17.20
N THR A 151 18.22 -0.18 -18.26
CA THR A 151 19.15 -1.26 -18.58
C THR A 151 20.32 -1.30 -17.61
N GLU A 152 20.70 -0.15 -17.04
CA GLU A 152 21.78 -0.08 -16.05
C GLU A 152 21.39 -0.73 -14.72
N PHE A 153 20.10 -0.68 -14.36
CA PHE A 153 19.62 -1.23 -13.09
C PHE A 153 20.00 -2.70 -12.92
N HIS A 154 19.89 -3.51 -13.98
CA HIS A 154 20.23 -4.93 -13.91
C HIS A 154 21.69 -5.18 -13.54
N ASN A 155 22.60 -4.26 -13.91
CA ASN A 155 24.03 -4.36 -13.65
C ASN A 155 24.44 -3.87 -12.25
N LEU A 156 23.53 -3.22 -11.50
CA LEU A 156 23.84 -2.76 -10.15
C LEU A 156 24.05 -3.95 -9.19
N PRO A 157 24.99 -3.83 -8.23
CA PRO A 157 25.14 -4.82 -7.18
C PRO A 157 23.84 -4.95 -6.38
N TYR A 158 23.57 -6.15 -5.88
CA TYR A 158 22.33 -6.47 -5.19
C TYR A 158 22.08 -5.56 -3.97
N GLU A 159 23.13 -5.25 -3.22
CA GLU A 159 23.08 -4.36 -2.07
C GLU A 159 22.61 -2.95 -2.45
N TYR A 160 23.05 -2.41 -3.58
CA TYR A 160 22.58 -1.10 -4.07
C TYR A 160 21.12 -1.14 -4.49
N LYS A 161 20.67 -2.26 -5.09
CA LYS A 161 19.25 -2.45 -5.43
C LYS A 161 18.37 -2.44 -4.18
N LEU A 162 18.84 -3.04 -3.08
CA LEU A 162 18.15 -2.99 -1.79
C LEU A 162 18.09 -1.56 -1.24
N ILE A 163 19.18 -0.80 -1.28
CA ILE A 163 19.17 0.60 -0.83
C ILE A 163 18.17 1.43 -1.63
N MET A 164 18.16 1.29 -2.95
CA MET A 164 17.17 1.99 -3.79
C MET A 164 15.75 1.60 -3.38
N ALA A 165 15.49 0.31 -3.20
CA ALA A 165 14.16 -0.22 -2.89
C ALA A 165 13.61 0.15 -1.49
N LEU A 166 14.39 0.86 -0.65
CA LEU A 166 13.86 1.47 0.59
C LEU A 166 12.81 2.55 0.31
N GLU A 167 12.88 3.17 -0.87
CA GLU A 167 11.93 4.20 -1.33
C GLU A 167 10.76 3.61 -2.15
N HIS A 168 10.62 2.28 -2.18
CA HIS A 168 9.59 1.61 -2.97
C HIS A 168 8.17 2.04 -2.54
N PRO A 169 7.23 2.30 -3.46
CA PRO A 169 5.91 2.81 -3.13
C PRO A 169 5.06 1.76 -2.40
N VAL A 170 5.23 0.48 -2.74
CA VAL A 170 4.56 -0.64 -2.06
C VAL A 170 5.22 -0.92 -0.70
N LYS A 171 4.47 -0.71 0.39
CA LYS A 171 4.95 -0.84 1.76
C LYS A 171 5.49 -2.24 2.10
N ASP A 172 4.85 -3.31 1.64
CA ASP A 172 5.33 -4.66 1.94
C ASP A 172 6.66 -4.96 1.24
N MET A 173 6.90 -4.35 0.07
CA MET A 173 8.21 -4.40 -0.56
C MET A 173 9.24 -3.66 0.29
N LYS A 174 8.91 -2.47 0.82
CA LYS A 174 9.78 -1.76 1.78
C LYS A 174 10.08 -2.62 3.01
N LYS A 175 9.07 -3.24 3.64
CA LYS A 175 9.25 -4.14 4.80
C LYS A 175 10.21 -5.29 4.46
N ASN A 176 10.01 -5.95 3.32
CA ASN A 176 10.88 -7.04 2.86
C ASN A 176 12.33 -6.59 2.63
N VAL A 177 12.51 -5.39 2.07
CA VAL A 177 13.82 -4.78 1.84
C VAL A 177 14.49 -4.48 3.18
N ILE A 178 13.80 -3.82 4.12
CA ILE A 178 14.28 -3.51 5.47
C ILE A 178 14.68 -4.79 6.21
N TYR A 179 13.83 -5.82 6.17
CA TYR A 179 14.11 -7.14 6.73
C TYR A 179 15.41 -7.73 6.14
N THR A 180 15.54 -7.70 4.81
CA THR A 180 16.69 -8.27 4.09
C THR A 180 17.98 -7.52 4.42
N ILE A 181 17.92 -6.19 4.51
CA ILE A 181 19.05 -5.34 4.91
C ILE A 181 19.54 -5.72 6.32
N GLY A 182 18.63 -5.82 7.29
CA GLY A 182 18.98 -6.22 8.66
C GLY A 182 19.55 -7.64 8.73
N ARG A 183 19.01 -8.57 7.94
CA ARG A 183 19.50 -9.96 7.84
C ARG A 183 20.90 -10.05 7.24
N LYS A 184 21.24 -9.17 6.29
CA LYS A 184 22.56 -9.13 5.64
C LYS A 184 23.58 -8.29 6.41
N ASP A 185 23.17 -7.67 7.53
CA ASP A 185 24.00 -6.76 8.32
C ASP A 185 24.61 -5.64 7.45
N LEU A 186 23.79 -5.06 6.58
CA LEU A 186 24.26 -4.14 5.54
C LEU A 186 24.43 -2.72 6.11
N GLU A 187 25.60 -2.42 6.68
CA GLU A 187 25.88 -1.14 7.35
C GLU A 187 25.72 0.09 6.46
N ILE A 188 25.96 -0.03 5.14
CA ILE A 188 25.76 1.07 4.19
C ILE A 188 24.32 1.59 4.14
N ALA A 189 23.35 0.82 4.66
CA ALA A 189 21.94 1.22 4.76
C ALA A 189 21.63 2.10 5.98
N LEU A 190 22.51 2.19 6.97
CA LEU A 190 22.23 2.88 8.22
C LEU A 190 21.89 4.37 8.05
N PRO A 191 22.56 5.15 7.18
CA PRO A 191 22.15 6.53 6.91
C PRO A 191 20.73 6.62 6.29
N HIS A 192 20.32 5.61 5.53
CA HIS A 192 18.97 5.56 4.96
C HIS A 192 17.93 5.23 6.03
N PHE A 193 18.23 4.30 6.95
CA PHE A 193 17.37 4.06 8.11
C PHE A 193 17.24 5.28 9.00
N GLU A 194 18.31 6.01 9.28
CA GLU A 194 18.25 7.27 10.02
C GLU A 194 17.31 8.28 9.36
N LEU A 195 17.44 8.46 8.05
CA LEU A 195 16.55 9.34 7.29
C LEU A 195 15.10 8.89 7.39
N MET A 196 14.82 7.59 7.24
CA MET A 196 13.48 7.02 7.36
C MET A 196 12.92 7.21 8.77
N ILE A 197 13.71 7.00 9.83
CA ILE A 197 13.27 7.22 11.22
C ILE A 197 12.79 8.66 11.44
N SER A 198 13.42 9.63 10.78
CA SER A 198 13.05 11.06 10.90
C SER A 198 11.81 11.46 10.10
N ARG A 199 11.41 10.71 9.08
CA ARG A 199 10.38 11.11 8.09
C ARG A 199 9.17 10.20 8.02
N GLU A 200 9.34 8.91 8.29
CA GLU A 200 8.31 7.90 8.12
C GLU A 200 7.21 8.09 9.18
N THR A 201 5.96 8.12 8.71
CA THR A 201 4.79 8.29 9.58
C THR A 201 4.15 6.96 9.92
N ASP A 202 4.46 5.89 9.17
CA ASP A 202 3.95 4.55 9.38
C ASP A 202 4.68 3.82 10.53
N PRO A 203 4.01 3.56 11.67
CA PRO A 203 4.61 2.87 12.80
C PRO A 203 5.02 1.41 12.50
N LEU A 204 4.42 0.75 11.51
CA LEU A 204 4.78 -0.62 11.12
C LEU A 204 6.14 -0.65 10.42
N ILE A 205 6.40 0.31 9.54
CA ILE A 205 7.71 0.46 8.88
C ILE A 205 8.79 0.76 9.92
N LEU A 206 8.51 1.67 10.86
CA LEU A 206 9.45 2.00 11.95
C LEU A 206 9.73 0.80 12.86
N MET A 207 8.74 -0.06 13.14
CA MET A 207 8.96 -1.31 13.88
C MET A 207 9.81 -2.31 13.08
N GLU A 208 9.62 -2.41 11.76
CA GLU A 208 10.46 -3.28 10.92
C GLU A 208 11.91 -2.77 10.90
N ILE A 209 12.12 -1.45 10.87
CA ILE A 209 13.46 -0.85 11.02
C ILE A 209 14.05 -1.23 12.39
N ALA A 210 13.27 -1.14 13.48
CA ALA A 210 13.74 -1.56 14.81
C ALA A 210 14.16 -3.04 14.83
N ASP A 211 13.38 -3.91 14.20
CA ASP A 211 13.69 -5.35 14.06
C ASP A 211 14.95 -5.58 13.21
N ALA A 212 15.14 -4.82 12.13
CA ALA A 212 16.33 -4.89 11.28
C ALA A 212 17.58 -4.43 12.02
N LEU A 213 17.55 -3.25 12.66
CA LEU A 213 18.66 -2.72 13.47
C LEU A 213 19.07 -3.67 14.60
N ALA A 214 18.11 -4.37 15.20
CA ALA A 214 18.39 -5.37 16.23
C ALA A 214 19.21 -6.57 15.72
N ARG A 215 19.09 -6.92 14.44
CA ARG A 215 19.85 -8.01 13.79
C ARG A 215 21.27 -7.57 13.42
N MET A 216 21.49 -6.27 13.29
CA MET A 216 22.78 -5.72 12.86
C MET A 216 23.81 -5.72 14.00
N SER A 217 25.08 -5.81 13.62
CA SER A 217 26.23 -5.82 14.55
C SER A 217 26.82 -4.43 14.79
N SER A 218 26.57 -3.48 13.89
CA SER A 218 27.11 -2.13 13.94
C SER A 218 26.75 -1.38 15.24
N PRO A 219 27.70 -0.67 15.90
CA PRO A 219 27.39 0.22 17.01
C PRO A 219 26.39 1.33 16.64
N GLU A 220 26.43 1.76 15.38
CA GLU A 220 25.53 2.77 14.85
C GLU A 220 24.09 2.24 14.78
N ALA A 221 23.89 0.94 14.50
CA ALA A 221 22.57 0.33 14.57
C ALA A 221 21.98 0.37 15.99
N ILE A 222 22.83 0.19 17.02
CA ILE A 222 22.42 0.31 18.42
C ILE A 222 22.05 1.76 18.75
N ARG A 223 22.77 2.75 18.20
CA ARG A 223 22.44 4.17 18.37
C ARG A 223 21.05 4.47 17.82
N LEU A 224 20.77 4.08 16.58
CA LEU A 224 19.46 4.28 15.94
C LEU A 224 18.34 3.52 16.68
N LEU A 225 18.62 2.33 17.19
CA LEU A 225 17.64 1.58 17.99
C LEU A 225 17.32 2.29 19.33
N ARG A 226 18.29 2.98 19.95
CA ARG A 226 18.05 3.84 21.13
C ARG A 226 17.22 5.06 20.79
N GLU A 227 17.39 5.62 19.59
CA GLU A 227 16.56 6.72 19.10
C GLU A 227 15.10 6.28 18.95
N LEU A 228 14.86 5.12 18.32
CA LEU A 228 13.53 4.52 18.21
C LEU A 228 12.90 4.20 19.57
N ALA A 229 13.70 3.89 20.59
CA ALA A 229 13.22 3.68 21.96
C ALA A 229 12.64 4.96 22.60
N GLN A 230 12.91 6.14 22.03
CA GLN A 230 12.36 7.43 22.44
C GLN A 230 11.31 7.98 21.45
N HIS A 231 10.91 7.20 20.44
CA HIS A 231 9.99 7.62 19.40
C HIS A 231 8.62 8.07 19.96
N ARG A 232 7.90 8.98 19.27
CA ARG A 232 6.57 9.45 19.71
C ARG A 232 5.53 8.32 19.84
N TYR A 233 5.61 7.30 18.98
CA TYR A 233 4.68 6.18 18.97
C TYR A 233 5.03 5.13 20.04
N PRO A 234 4.11 4.81 20.98
CA PRO A 234 4.36 3.83 22.02
C PRO A 234 4.76 2.44 21.48
N VAL A 235 4.11 1.97 20.41
CA VAL A 235 4.39 0.65 19.81
C VAL A 235 5.83 0.54 19.28
N VAL A 236 6.35 1.62 18.69
CA VAL A 236 7.73 1.70 18.20
C VAL A 236 8.72 1.69 19.37
N ARG A 237 8.47 2.50 20.41
CA ARG A 237 9.31 2.53 21.62
C ARG A 237 9.39 1.15 22.27
N SER A 238 8.25 0.51 22.50
CA SER A 238 8.17 -0.80 23.12
C SER A 238 8.93 -1.86 22.32
N ARG A 239 8.83 -1.84 20.98
CA ARG A 239 9.57 -2.76 20.13
C ARG A 239 11.09 -2.56 20.23
N ALA A 240 11.54 -1.31 20.16
CA ALA A 240 12.96 -0.98 20.26
C ALA A 240 13.55 -1.33 21.64
N LEU A 241 12.83 -0.99 22.73
CA LEU A 241 13.24 -1.32 24.11
C LEU A 241 13.34 -2.82 24.33
N MET A 242 12.41 -3.62 23.78
CA MET A 242 12.48 -5.09 23.85
C MET A 242 13.80 -5.62 23.26
N HIS A 243 14.22 -5.11 22.11
CA HIS A 243 15.47 -5.52 21.47
C HIS A 243 16.72 -5.07 22.24
N LEU A 244 16.72 -3.84 22.76
CA LEU A 244 17.82 -3.34 23.59
C LEU A 244 17.99 -4.18 24.87
N GLN A 245 16.88 -4.51 25.54
CA GLN A 245 16.91 -5.37 26.73
C GLN A 245 17.43 -6.78 26.42
N ARG A 246 17.05 -7.36 25.27
CA ARG A 246 17.58 -8.66 24.82
C ARG A 246 19.09 -8.62 24.58
N LYS A 247 19.58 -7.58 23.90
CA LYS A 247 21.03 -7.42 23.66
C LYS A 247 21.82 -7.26 24.97
N LEU A 248 21.28 -6.54 25.95
CA LEU A 248 21.91 -6.41 27.28
C LEU A 248 22.01 -7.76 28.00
N LYS A 249 20.94 -8.57 27.99
CA LYS A 249 20.97 -9.92 28.59
C LYS A 249 22.00 -10.82 27.94
N ASN A 250 22.07 -10.82 26.61
CA ASN A 250 23.02 -11.65 25.87
C ASN A 250 24.49 -11.19 26.05
N ALA A 251 24.74 -9.95 26.49
CA ALA A 251 26.09 -9.46 26.76
C ALA A 251 26.58 -9.81 28.17
N THR A 252 25.68 -10.24 29.06
CA THR A 252 25.97 -10.63 30.45
C THR A 252 26.09 -12.15 30.65
N GLU A 253 25.89 -12.94 29.60
CA GLU A 253 26.11 -14.39 29.53
C GLU A 253 27.41 -14.69 28.78
#